data_AF-A0A6N2R2C9-F1
#
_entry.id   AF-A0A6N2R2C9-F1
#
_cell.length_a   1.000
_cell.length_b   1.000
_cell.length_c   1.000
_cell.angle_alpha   90.00
_cell.angle_beta   90.00
_cell.angle_gamma   90.00
#
_symmetry.space_group_name_H-M   'P 1'
#
loop_
_entity.id
_entity.type
_entity.pdbx_description
1 polymer ?
#
loop_
_entity_poly.entity_id
_entity_poly.type
_entity_poly.pdbx_seq_one_letter_code
_entity_poly.pdbx_strand_id
1 'polypeptide(L)'
;MEIDPIIKQAIEIGIKLGIEAYRNERNANLKNKKILICRSDAERRFGRGVIRNLEKRKLVFPYQFGIETMVNEEGDKISEPRGHIYYKLHEIMKAVEGGNILKCLQKIQM
;
A
#
# COMPACT_ATOMS: atom_id res chain seq x y z
N MET A 1 31.43 -22.31 -6.83
CA MET A 1 32.14 -21.18 -6.18
C MET A 1 31.48 -20.99 -4.83
N GLU A 2 32.16 -21.34 -3.74
CA GLU A 2 31.64 -21.12 -2.39
C GLU A 2 31.67 -19.62 -2.09
N ILE A 3 30.55 -19.08 -1.59
CA ILE A 3 30.45 -17.70 -1.16
C ILE A 3 31.16 -17.59 0.19
N ASP A 4 32.07 -16.63 0.32
CA ASP A 4 32.80 -16.36 1.55
C ASP A 4 31.82 -16.20 2.74
N PRO A 5 32.08 -16.85 3.90
CA PRO A 5 31.19 -16.78 5.06
C PRO A 5 30.88 -15.36 5.55
N ILE A 6 31.84 -14.43 5.43
CA ILE A 6 31.66 -13.01 5.81
C ILE A 6 30.71 -12.33 4.82
N ILE A 7 30.86 -12.60 3.51
CA ILE A 7 29.96 -12.08 2.47
C ILE A 7 28.54 -12.60 2.69
N LYS A 8 28.39 -13.89 3.00
CA LYS A 8 27.09 -14.50 3.29
C LYS A 8 26.43 -13.84 4.51
N GLN A 9 27.20 -13.62 5.59
CA GLN A 9 26.69 -12.99 6.80
C GLN A 9 26.26 -11.53 6.54
N ALA A 10 27.02 -10.76 5.76
CA ALA A 10 26.67 -9.39 5.39
C ALA A 10 25.37 -9.32 4.58
N ILE A 11 25.17 -10.26 3.64
CA ILE A 11 23.92 -10.37 2.87
C ILE A 11 22.74 -10.69 3.79
N GLU A 12 22.89 -11.65 4.72
CA GLU A 12 21.83 -12.02 5.66
C GLU A 12 21.45 -10.85 6.59
N ILE A 13 22.41 -10.08 7.07
CA ILE A 13 22.18 -8.87 7.87
C ILE A 13 21.44 -7.82 7.04
N GLY A 14 21.91 -7.55 5.82
CA GLY A 14 21.28 -6.58 4.91
C GLY A 14 19.82 -6.94 4.61
N ILE A 15 19.53 -8.21 4.35
CA ILE A 15 18.16 -8.70 4.13
C ILE A 15 17.30 -8.51 5.39
N LYS A 16 17.82 -8.87 6.57
CA LYS A 16 17.08 -8.68 7.84
C LYS A 16 16.74 -7.22 8.09
N LEU A 17 17.71 -6.33 7.95
CA LEU A 17 17.52 -4.89 8.11
C LEU A 17 16.50 -4.34 7.09
N GLY A 18 16.58 -4.78 5.84
CA GLY A 18 15.61 -4.39 4.80
C GLY A 18 14.19 -4.84 5.13
N ILE A 19 14.01 -6.08 5.59
CA ILE A 19 12.70 -6.60 6.00
C ILE A 19 12.16 -5.83 7.22
N GLU A 20 13.01 -5.53 8.19
CA GLU A 20 12.63 -4.78 9.39
C GLU A 20 12.21 -3.34 9.06
N ALA A 21 13.00 -2.64 8.23
CA ALA A 21 12.66 -1.30 7.74
C ALA A 21 11.30 -1.29 7.03
N TYR A 22 11.08 -2.24 6.11
CA TYR A 22 9.79 -2.38 5.42
C TYR A 22 8.63 -2.62 6.38
N ARG A 23 8.80 -3.51 7.37
CA ARG A 23 7.76 -3.77 8.38
C ARG A 23 7.45 -2.52 9.20
N ASN A 24 8.47 -1.75 9.57
CA ASN A 24 8.29 -0.53 10.35
C ASN A 24 7.55 0.55 9.56
N GLU A 25 7.95 0.80 8.31
CA GLU A 25 7.27 1.74 7.41
C GLU A 25 5.82 1.32 7.15
N ARG A 26 5.59 0.04 6.84
CA ARG A 26 4.25 -0.53 6.67
C ARG A 26 3.39 -0.30 7.92
N ASN A 27 3.92 -0.60 9.10
CA ASN A 27 3.18 -0.47 10.35
C ASN A 27 2.88 0.99 10.67
N ALA A 28 3.78 1.92 10.36
CA ALA A 28 3.54 3.35 10.48
C ALA A 28 2.39 3.81 9.56
N ASN A 29 2.41 3.37 8.30
CA ASN A 29 1.37 3.69 7.32
C ASN A 29 0.00 3.08 7.67
N LEU A 30 -0.03 1.86 8.22
CA LEU A 30 -1.27 1.25 8.71
C LEU A 30 -1.84 1.98 9.95
N LYS A 31 -0.98 2.53 10.80
CA LYS A 31 -1.40 3.35 11.96
C LYS A 31 -1.88 4.73 11.53
N ASN A 32 -1.26 5.33 10.52
CA ASN A 32 -1.62 6.66 10.04
C ASN A 32 -2.83 6.63 9.09
N LYS A 33 -4.02 6.84 9.67
CA LYS A 33 -5.27 6.82 8.92
C LYS A 33 -5.51 8.06 8.05
N LYS A 34 -4.66 9.09 8.14
CA LYS A 34 -4.85 10.40 7.50
C LYS A 34 -4.14 10.55 6.16
N ILE A 35 -3.33 9.57 5.76
CA ILE A 35 -2.59 9.64 4.50
C ILE A 35 -3.54 9.35 3.34
N LEU A 36 -3.63 10.32 2.43
CA LEU A 36 -4.24 10.16 1.12
C LEU A 36 -3.17 9.96 0.06
N ILE A 37 -3.45 9.05 -0.87
CA ILE A 37 -2.68 8.87 -2.09
C ILE A 37 -3.58 9.10 -3.29
N CYS A 38 -3.03 9.71 -4.35
CA CYS A 38 -3.79 9.87 -5.58
C CYS A 38 -3.90 8.53 -6.32
N ARG A 39 -4.89 8.41 -7.21
CA ARG A 39 -5.14 7.19 -7.98
C ARG A 39 -3.91 6.71 -8.76
N SER A 40 -3.20 7.62 -9.43
CA SER A 40 -2.00 7.26 -10.20
C SER A 40 -0.91 6.67 -9.32
N ASP A 41 -0.71 7.20 -8.10
CA ASP A 41 0.25 6.65 -7.15
C ASP A 41 -0.19 5.30 -6.61
N ALA A 42 -1.49 5.14 -6.31
CA ALA A 42 -2.06 3.87 -5.91
C ALA A 42 -1.87 2.80 -7.00
N GLU A 43 -2.16 3.15 -8.26
CA GLU A 43 -2.00 2.25 -9.40
C GLU A 43 -0.52 1.92 -9.67
N ARG A 44 0.40 2.86 -9.44
CA ARG A 44 1.86 2.63 -9.54
C ARG A 44 2.37 1.68 -8.47
N ARG A 45 1.89 1.82 -7.23
CA ARG A 45 2.37 1.05 -6.06
C ARG A 45 1.76 -0.34 -5.97
N PHE A 46 0.44 -0.45 -6.18
CA PHE A 46 -0.31 -1.70 -5.97
C PHE A 46 -0.71 -2.38 -7.28
N GLY A 47 -0.57 -1.69 -8.41
CA GLY A 47 -0.97 -2.17 -9.73
C GLY A 47 -2.39 -1.73 -10.12
N ARG A 48 -2.53 -1.24 -11.35
CA ARG A 48 -3.82 -0.78 -11.90
C ARG A 48 -4.94 -1.82 -11.83
N GLY A 49 -4.61 -3.08 -12.12
CA GLY A 49 -5.57 -4.20 -12.06
C GLY A 49 -6.08 -4.47 -10.63
N VAL A 50 -5.24 -4.25 -9.63
CA VAL A 50 -5.58 -4.41 -8.21
C VAL A 50 -6.53 -3.32 -7.77
N ILE A 51 -6.17 -2.04 -7.98
CA ILE A 51 -7.03 -0.91 -7.61
C ILE A 51 -8.41 -1.03 -8.26
N ARG A 52 -8.46 -1.34 -9.56
CA ARG A 52 -9.73 -1.54 -10.28
C ARG A 52 -10.56 -2.71 -9.71
N ASN A 53 -9.93 -3.80 -9.27
CA ASN A 53 -10.65 -4.91 -8.63
C ASN A 53 -11.21 -4.51 -7.26
N LEU A 54 -10.41 -3.80 -6.45
CA LEU A 54 -10.83 -3.33 -5.14
C LEU A 54 -12.02 -2.37 -5.25
N GLU A 55 -12.00 -1.45 -6.22
CA GLU A 55 -13.12 -0.55 -6.53
C GLU A 55 -14.37 -1.32 -6.96
N LYS A 56 -14.24 -2.22 -7.95
CA LYS A 56 -15.37 -3.02 -8.46
C LYS A 56 -16.06 -3.84 -7.37
N ARG A 57 -15.27 -4.35 -6.41
CA ARG A 57 -15.75 -5.15 -5.28
C ARG A 57 -16.19 -4.31 -4.08
N LYS A 58 -16.13 -2.97 -4.19
CA LYS A 58 -16.52 -2.03 -3.13
C LYS A 58 -15.73 -2.26 -1.83
N LEU A 59 -14.46 -2.65 -1.95
CA LEU A 59 -13.55 -2.84 -0.82
C LEU A 59 -12.77 -1.57 -0.49
N VAL A 60 -12.60 -0.69 -1.47
CA VAL A 60 -12.03 0.66 -1.30
C VAL A 60 -12.91 1.65 -2.04
N PHE A 61 -12.99 2.87 -1.52
CA PHE A 61 -13.78 3.94 -2.12
C PHE A 61 -12.91 5.20 -2.27
N PRO A 62 -13.17 6.01 -3.31
CA PRO A 62 -12.63 7.36 -3.38
C PRO A 62 -12.94 8.15 -2.11
N TYR A 63 -11.94 8.82 -1.57
CA TYR A 63 -12.10 9.70 -0.43
C TYR A 63 -13.01 10.88 -0.77
N GLN A 64 -13.97 11.15 0.12
CA GLN A 64 -14.86 12.30 0.03
C GLN A 64 -14.30 13.42 0.91
N PHE A 65 -14.00 14.56 0.31
CA PHE A 65 -13.47 15.73 1.00
C PHE A 65 -14.55 16.43 1.85
N GLY A 66 -14.12 17.18 2.86
CA GLY A 66 -14.99 17.99 3.72
C GLY A 66 -15.32 17.40 5.09
N ILE A 67 -14.78 16.21 5.42
CA ILE A 67 -15.06 15.53 6.69
C ILE A 67 -13.91 15.73 7.69
N GLU A 68 -12.67 15.54 7.24
CA GLU A 68 -11.48 15.60 8.07
C GLU A 68 -10.28 16.20 7.31
N THR A 69 -9.34 16.80 8.04
CA THR A 69 -8.08 17.26 7.47
C THR A 69 -7.16 16.07 7.21
N MET A 70 -6.80 15.91 5.95
CA MET A 70 -5.94 14.83 5.48
C MET A 70 -4.57 15.34 5.08
N VAL A 71 -3.62 14.42 4.95
CA VAL A 71 -2.26 14.72 4.52
C VAL A 71 -1.81 13.84 3.36
N ASN A 72 -0.87 14.31 2.55
CA ASN A 72 -0.10 13.47 1.65
C ASN A 72 0.97 12.70 2.45
N GLU A 73 1.83 11.96 1.75
CA GLU A 73 2.92 11.20 2.38
C GLU A 73 4.06 12.08 2.92
N GLU A 74 4.20 13.29 2.38
CA GLU A 74 5.17 14.29 2.82
C GLU A 74 4.70 15.06 4.08
N GLY A 75 3.43 14.87 4.47
CA GLY A 75 2.81 15.53 5.62
C GLY A 75 2.05 16.82 5.28
N ASP A 76 2.02 17.22 4.01
CA ASP A 76 1.27 18.40 3.56
C ASP A 76 -0.23 18.15 3.60
N LYS A 77 -0.98 19.16 4.02
CA LYS A 77 -2.43 19.09 4.09
C LYS A 77 -3.05 19.01 2.70
N ILE A 78 -3.99 18.10 2.54
CA ILE A 78 -4.89 18.02 1.39
C ILE A 78 -6.30 18.34 1.85
N SER A 79 -6.79 19.52 1.47
CA SER A 79 -8.14 20.01 1.82
C SER A 79 -9.16 19.83 0.69
N GLU A 80 -8.70 19.69 -0.56
CA GLU A 80 -9.57 19.63 -1.73
C GLU A 80 -9.04 18.68 -2.81
N PRO A 81 -9.92 18.11 -3.65
CA PRO A 81 -9.51 17.30 -4.78
C PRO A 81 -8.97 18.22 -5.89
N ARG A 82 -7.65 18.35 -5.98
CA ARG A 82 -6.95 19.13 -7.02
C ARG A 82 -7.03 18.46 -8.41
N GLY A 83 -8.22 18.09 -8.87
CA GLY A 83 -8.46 17.35 -10.11
C GLY A 83 -8.10 15.86 -10.06
N HIS A 84 -7.76 15.34 -8.88
CA HIS A 84 -7.38 13.93 -8.69
C HIS A 84 -8.39 13.18 -7.83
N ILE A 85 -8.50 11.87 -8.10
CA ILE A 85 -9.18 10.93 -7.22
C ILE A 85 -8.17 10.49 -6.15
N TYR A 86 -8.57 10.58 -4.88
CA TYR A 86 -7.75 10.19 -3.75
C TYR A 86 -8.34 8.99 -3.03
N TYR A 87 -7.49 8.19 -2.40
CA TYR A 87 -7.86 7.08 -1.53
C TYR A 87 -7.07 7.17 -0.23
N LYS A 88 -7.65 6.67 0.85
CA LYS A 88 -6.92 6.46 2.10
C LYS A 88 -5.92 5.33 1.91
N LEU A 89 -4.63 5.60 2.10
CA LEU A 89 -3.56 4.61 1.93
C LEU A 89 -3.80 3.38 2.80
N HIS A 90 -4.15 3.60 4.07
CA HIS A 90 -4.38 2.51 5.02
C HIS A 90 -5.57 1.61 4.64
N GLU A 91 -6.59 2.13 3.95
CA GLU A 91 -7.74 1.33 3.50
C GLU A 91 -7.33 0.42 2.33
N ILE A 92 -6.53 0.94 1.38
CA ILE A 92 -5.96 0.12 0.30
C ILE A 92 -5.07 -0.98 0.89
N MET A 93 -4.15 -0.63 1.79
CA MET A 93 -3.26 -1.60 2.43
C MET A 93 -4.05 -2.69 3.15
N LYS A 94 -5.05 -2.30 3.96
CA LYS A 94 -5.94 -3.26 4.64
C LYS A 94 -6.74 -4.12 3.67
N ALA A 95 -7.24 -3.57 2.57
CA ALA A 95 -8.03 -4.32 1.60
C ALA A 95 -7.15 -5.34 0.85
N VAL A 96 -5.92 -4.97 0.51
CA VAL A 96 -4.94 -5.88 -0.10
C VAL A 96 -4.53 -7.00 0.87
N GLU A 97 -4.32 -6.68 2.14
CA GLU A 97 -3.88 -7.64 3.17
C GLU A 97 -5.01 -8.51 3.74
N GLY A 98 -6.18 -7.91 3.95
CA GLY A 98 -7.33 -8.51 4.63
C GLY A 98 -8.10 -9.52 3.78
N GLY A 99 -7.95 -9.53 2.45
CA GLY A 99 -8.54 -10.61 1.65
C GLY A 99 -8.48 -10.49 0.13
N ASN A 100 -8.01 -11.57 -0.50
CA ASN A 100 -8.59 -12.15 -1.73
C ASN A 100 -8.30 -11.55 -3.12
N ILE A 101 -7.04 -11.19 -3.43
CA ILE A 101 -6.58 -11.34 -4.83
C ILE A 101 -6.38 -12.83 -5.16
N LEU A 102 -5.74 -13.60 -4.25
CA LEU A 102 -5.40 -15.02 -4.48
C LEU A 102 -6.58 -16.01 -4.36
N LYS A 103 -7.50 -15.89 -3.38
CA LYS A 103 -8.65 -16.83 -3.28
C LYS A 103 -9.65 -16.73 -4.44
N CYS A 104 -9.69 -15.61 -5.16
CA CYS A 104 -10.57 -15.48 -6.33
C CYS A 104 -9.93 -15.97 -7.62
N LEU A 105 -8.60 -15.96 -7.75
CA LEU A 105 -7.90 -16.62 -8.86
C LEU A 105 -8.07 -18.14 -8.81
N GLN A 106 -8.10 -18.73 -7.61
CA GLN A 106 -8.42 -20.15 -7.42
C GLN A 106 -9.82 -20.53 -7.92
N LYS A 107 -10.81 -19.63 -7.84
CA LYS A 107 -12.17 -19.90 -8.35
C LYS A 107 -12.32 -19.76 -9.87
N ILE A 108 -11.34 -19.15 -10.56
CA ILE A 108 -11.31 -19.07 -12.02
C ILE A 108 -10.61 -20.31 -12.62
N GLN A 109 -9.90 -21.08 -11.78
CA GLN A 109 -9.22 -22.34 -12.15
C GLN A 109 -9.97 -23.61 -11.72
N MET A 110 -11.26 -23.52 -11.32
CA MET A 110 -12.13 -24.67 -11.12
C MET A 110 -13.15 -24.78 -12.24
#